data_AF-W7SYV7-F1
#
_entry.id   AF-W7SYV7-F1
#
_cell.length_a   1.000
_cell.length_b   1.000
_cell.length_c   1.000
_cell.angle_alpha   90.00
_cell.angle_beta   90.00
_cell.angle_gamma   90.00
#
_symmetry.space_group_name_H-M   'P 1'
#
loop_
_entity.id
_entity.type
_entity.pdbx_description
1 polymer ?
#
loop_
_entity_poly.entity_id
_entity_poly.type
_entity_poly.pdbx_seq_one_letter_code
_entity_poly.pdbx_strand_id
1 'polypeptide(L)'
;MDANTIVFGIGPAGTGKTYLAMAKAVQALQAKQVSRIILTRPAVEAGERLGFLPGTLFDKIDPYLRPLYDALHDMVDPESIPRLMQSGTIEVAPLAYMRGRAQPVFTPVLTPDGFRAIGELQVGDLVIGSNGEPTPVLGVYPQGEKEIYRVTAGDGASTLCCADHLWTVRTASDKRRGKPWRVLETKEMIGNLRAAHARRYELPMLTAPVCHPEQSVPMDPYALGLLLGDGCLTGSTTPSFATDDEELAIALEAALPGVRVRHRGGVDYTLNRVRQPGEVITLENPVTGALRELALLGARSNSKFIPDVYLRNAAEVRLAVLQGLLDSDGGPVTQRDRTCRIHYTTTSPTLKDDVIALVRSLGGVAYVRRRPAAGRRPGLAKGRLVGHRHDTYVVDIRLPSGVEPFRLARKRQKYADNNGGGRPMRFIDSIEPAGRTEAVCIQVAAADSLYVTEDYLLTHNTLNEAFVVLDEAQNTTPEQMKMFLTRLGFGSKIVVTGDVTQVDLPGGQRSGLRVVQEILAGVPDIHFSVLTSQDVVRHRLVGDIVDAYDKWQHVQDAGPGVRAEQGGRGR
;
A
#
# COMPACT_ATOMS: atom_id res chain seq x y z
N MET A 1 -33.37 -7.00 18.28
CA MET A 1 -32.42 -6.49 17.27
C MET A 1 -31.10 -6.06 17.88
N ASP A 2 -31.07 -5.14 18.86
CA ASP A 2 -29.82 -4.46 19.27
C ASP A 2 -28.78 -5.33 20.00
N ALA A 3 -29.19 -6.45 20.60
CA ALA A 3 -28.30 -7.35 21.35
C ALA A 3 -27.39 -8.20 20.47
N ASN A 4 -27.77 -8.44 19.20
CA ASN A 4 -27.07 -9.36 18.31
C ASN A 4 -25.96 -8.66 17.52
N THR A 5 -24.88 -9.38 17.25
CA THR A 5 -23.77 -8.89 16.42
C THR A 5 -24.13 -8.92 14.94
N ILE A 6 -24.87 -9.93 14.48
CA ILE A 6 -25.36 -10.03 13.10
C ILE A 6 -26.89 -10.07 13.11
N VAL A 7 -27.51 -9.18 12.33
CA VAL A 7 -28.96 -9.12 12.14
C VAL A 7 -29.30 -9.22 10.66
N PHE A 8 -30.21 -10.13 10.32
CA PHE A 8 -30.79 -10.24 8.99
C PHE A 8 -32.19 -9.61 9.00
N GLY A 9 -32.40 -8.52 8.26
CA GLY A 9 -33.71 -7.93 8.00
C GLY A 9 -34.26 -8.44 6.67
N ILE A 10 -35.25 -9.33 6.69
CA ILE A 10 -35.73 -10.03 5.50
C ILE A 10 -37.22 -9.76 5.34
N GLY A 11 -37.68 -9.39 4.15
CA GLY A 11 -39.10 -9.15 3.90
C GLY A 11 -39.36 -8.39 2.60
N PRO A 12 -40.62 -8.16 2.23
CA PRO A 12 -40.99 -7.60 0.93
C PRO A 12 -40.49 -6.16 0.73
N ALA A 13 -40.38 -5.72 -0.52
CA ALA A 13 -40.04 -4.32 -0.83
C ALA A 13 -41.00 -3.32 -0.14
N GLY A 14 -40.47 -2.17 0.29
CA GLY A 14 -41.27 -1.12 0.94
C GLY A 14 -41.45 -1.25 2.46
N THR A 15 -40.95 -2.32 3.09
CA THR A 15 -41.00 -2.55 4.55
C THR A 15 -39.95 -1.77 5.37
N GLY A 16 -39.22 -0.83 4.74
CA GLY A 16 -38.25 0.03 5.45
C GLY A 16 -36.95 -0.65 5.89
N LYS A 17 -36.66 -1.90 5.49
CA LYS A 17 -35.45 -2.67 5.87
C LYS A 17 -34.15 -1.85 5.82
N THR A 18 -33.82 -1.32 4.65
CA THR A 18 -32.59 -0.55 4.41
C THR A 18 -32.56 0.73 5.24
N TYR A 19 -33.69 1.43 5.32
CA TYR A 19 -33.82 2.65 6.13
C TYR A 19 -33.60 2.37 7.62
N LEU A 20 -34.19 1.30 8.17
CA LEU A 20 -33.98 0.88 9.56
C LEU A 20 -32.53 0.47 9.83
N ALA A 21 -31.90 -0.28 8.91
CA ALA A 21 -30.50 -0.67 9.02
C ALA A 21 -29.57 0.55 9.07
N MET A 22 -29.84 1.55 8.23
CA MET A 22 -29.07 2.79 8.18
C MET A 22 -29.31 3.68 9.39
N ALA A 23 -30.55 3.81 9.86
CA ALA A 23 -30.86 4.54 11.08
C ALA A 23 -30.11 3.96 12.29
N LYS A 24 -30.02 2.62 12.38
CA LYS A 24 -29.22 1.94 13.40
C LYS A 24 -27.71 2.17 13.23
N ALA A 25 -27.20 2.18 12.00
CA ALA A 25 -25.80 2.49 11.73
C ALA A 25 -25.42 3.92 12.17
N VAL A 26 -26.24 4.90 11.79
CA VAL A 26 -26.07 6.31 12.16
C VAL A 26 -26.17 6.49 13.67
N GLN A 27 -27.15 5.85 14.32
CA GLN A 27 -27.29 5.86 15.78
C GLN A 27 -26.04 5.29 16.45
N ALA A 28 -25.53 4.14 15.99
CA ALA A 28 -24.34 3.50 16.57
C ALA A 28 -23.09 4.39 16.42
N LEU A 29 -22.95 5.09 15.28
CA LEU A 29 -21.86 6.03 15.05
C LEU A 29 -21.97 7.27 15.96
N GLN A 30 -23.15 7.87 16.08
CA GLN A 30 -23.40 9.02 16.95
C GLN A 30 -23.21 8.69 18.44
N ALA A 31 -23.62 7.49 18.84
CA ALA A 31 -23.42 6.96 20.18
C ALA A 31 -21.97 6.49 20.45
N LYS A 32 -21.07 6.62 19.47
CA LYS A 32 -19.66 6.17 19.54
C LYS A 32 -19.51 4.68 19.88
N GLN A 33 -20.50 3.86 19.52
CA GLN A 33 -20.44 2.40 19.66
C GLN A 33 -19.62 1.76 18.53
N VAL A 34 -19.55 2.44 17.39
CA VAL A 34 -18.69 2.12 16.25
C VAL A 34 -17.95 3.39 15.83
N SER A 35 -16.77 3.25 15.21
CA SER A 35 -15.99 4.37 14.70
C SER A 35 -16.28 4.67 13.22
N ARG A 36 -16.98 3.77 12.52
CA ARG A 36 -17.25 3.87 11.08
C ARG A 36 -18.54 3.18 10.65
N ILE A 37 -19.09 3.61 9.51
CA ILE A 37 -20.20 2.97 8.80
C ILE A 37 -19.70 2.49 7.44
N ILE A 38 -20.03 1.25 7.06
CA ILE A 38 -19.78 0.71 5.73
C ILE A 38 -21.11 0.29 5.13
N LEU A 39 -21.50 0.90 4.02
CA LEU A 39 -22.69 0.53 3.27
C LEU A 39 -22.26 -0.19 2.00
N THR A 40 -22.78 -1.39 1.79
CA THR A 40 -22.43 -2.20 0.65
C THR A 40 -23.62 -2.86 0.00
N ARG A 41 -23.54 -3.01 -1.33
CA ARG A 41 -24.56 -3.66 -2.16
C ARG A 41 -23.88 -4.59 -3.18
N PRO A 42 -24.43 -5.78 -3.49
CA PRO A 42 -23.94 -6.60 -4.60
C PRO A 42 -24.31 -5.97 -5.94
N ALA A 43 -23.41 -6.04 -6.91
CA ALA A 43 -23.69 -5.60 -8.28
C ALA A 43 -24.26 -6.77 -9.08
N VAL A 44 -25.49 -6.64 -9.59
CA VAL A 44 -26.16 -7.65 -10.43
C VAL A 44 -26.78 -6.97 -11.66
N GLU A 45 -26.61 -7.60 -12.82
CA GLU A 45 -27.20 -7.14 -14.08
C GLU A 45 -28.68 -7.54 -14.12
N ALA A 46 -29.57 -6.57 -13.93
CA ALA A 46 -31.02 -6.78 -13.91
C ALA A 46 -31.58 -6.92 -15.34
N GLY A 47 -31.54 -8.14 -15.89
CA GLY A 47 -32.37 -8.60 -17.02
C GLY A 47 -32.08 -8.01 -18.41
N GLU A 48 -31.63 -6.77 -18.51
CA GLU A 48 -31.14 -6.15 -19.73
C GLU A 48 -29.62 -6.31 -19.78
N ARG A 49 -29.08 -6.74 -20.92
CA ARG A 49 -27.64 -6.58 -21.19
C ARG A 49 -27.38 -5.08 -21.20
N LEU A 50 -26.94 -4.55 -20.06
CA LEU A 50 -26.30 -3.24 -20.03
C LEU A 50 -25.22 -3.32 -21.11
N GLY A 51 -25.43 -2.59 -22.20
CA GLY A 51 -24.45 -2.52 -23.27
C GLY A 51 -23.14 -1.93 -22.75
N PHE A 52 -22.26 -1.52 -23.66
CA PHE A 52 -21.07 -0.79 -23.25
C PHE A 52 -21.45 0.59 -22.68
N LEU A 53 -21.72 0.69 -21.37
CA LEU A 53 -21.75 1.99 -20.68
C LEU A 53 -20.31 2.53 -20.65
N PRO A 54 -20.01 3.70 -21.25
CA PRO A 54 -18.71 4.33 -21.13
C PRO A 54 -18.56 4.91 -19.71
N GLY A 55 -17.57 4.45 -18.94
CA GLY A 55 -17.44 4.87 -17.53
C GLY A 55 -16.39 4.07 -16.75
N THR A 56 -16.13 4.41 -15.49
CA THR A 56 -15.44 3.52 -14.52
C THR A 56 -16.38 2.38 -14.14
N LEU A 57 -15.85 1.38 -13.43
CA LEU A 57 -16.74 0.47 -12.71
C LEU A 57 -17.64 1.27 -11.77
N PHE A 58 -17.08 2.27 -11.05
CA PHE A 58 -17.82 3.18 -10.18
C PHE A 58 -18.98 3.90 -10.89
N ASP A 59 -18.75 4.55 -12.03
CA ASP A 59 -19.80 5.24 -12.79
C ASP A 59 -20.90 4.28 -13.29
N LYS A 60 -20.58 2.98 -13.44
CA LYS A 60 -21.55 1.95 -13.81
C LYS A 60 -22.35 1.44 -12.62
N ILE A 61 -21.78 1.44 -11.42
CA ILE A 61 -22.42 0.95 -10.19
C ILE A 61 -23.06 2.09 -9.38
N ASP A 62 -22.66 3.35 -9.60
CA ASP A 62 -23.16 4.52 -8.87
C ASP A 62 -24.68 4.62 -8.89
N PRO A 63 -25.39 4.37 -10.03
CA PRO A 63 -26.84 4.31 -10.02
C PRO A 63 -27.43 3.26 -9.08
N TYR A 64 -26.73 2.13 -8.88
CA TYR A 64 -27.15 1.06 -7.96
C TYR A 64 -26.88 1.41 -6.50
N LEU A 65 -25.87 2.25 -6.23
CA LEU A 65 -25.52 2.71 -4.89
C LEU A 65 -26.29 3.97 -4.48
N ARG A 66 -26.89 4.72 -5.42
CA ARG A 66 -27.66 5.95 -5.18
C ARG A 66 -28.70 5.85 -4.07
N PRO A 67 -29.52 4.78 -3.96
CA PRO A 67 -30.48 4.65 -2.86
C PRO A 67 -29.83 4.68 -1.46
N LEU A 68 -28.57 4.21 -1.34
CA LEU A 68 -27.81 4.28 -0.09
C LEU A 68 -27.33 5.70 0.20
N TYR A 69 -26.98 6.49 -0.82
CA TYR A 69 -26.66 7.90 -0.64
C TYR A 69 -27.88 8.71 -0.23
N ASP A 70 -29.02 8.49 -0.89
CA ASP A 70 -30.27 9.19 -0.59
C ASP A 70 -30.70 8.95 0.86
N ALA A 71 -30.66 7.70 1.32
CA ALA A 71 -31.00 7.36 2.69
C ALA A 71 -30.01 7.91 3.73
N LEU A 72 -28.72 8.12 3.38
CA LEU A 72 -27.77 8.81 4.26
C LEU A 72 -28.12 10.29 4.39
N HIS A 73 -28.49 10.95 3.28
CA HIS A 73 -28.88 12.36 3.25
C HIS A 73 -30.12 12.65 4.09
N ASP A 74 -31.02 11.67 4.26
CA ASP A 74 -32.20 11.80 5.12
C ASP A 74 -31.87 11.78 6.63
N MET A 75 -30.71 11.24 7.02
CA MET A 75 -30.37 10.94 8.42
C MET A 75 -29.18 11.74 8.97
N VAL A 76 -28.31 12.23 8.08
CA VAL A 76 -27.08 12.93 8.42
C VAL A 76 -27.08 14.28 7.71
N ASP A 77 -26.59 15.32 8.38
CA ASP A 77 -26.50 16.66 7.83
C ASP A 77 -25.76 16.63 6.46
N PRO A 78 -26.40 17.07 5.35
CA PRO A 78 -25.83 17.02 4.00
C PRO A 78 -24.45 17.69 3.87
N GLU A 79 -24.17 18.73 4.66
CA GLU A 79 -22.87 19.40 4.62
C GLU A 79 -21.74 18.57 5.28
N SER A 80 -22.10 17.65 6.19
CA SER A 80 -21.14 16.81 6.91
C SER A 80 -20.78 15.52 6.15
N ILE A 81 -21.68 15.02 5.30
CA ILE A 81 -21.49 13.76 4.55
C ILE A 81 -20.21 13.77 3.70
N PRO A 82 -19.91 14.80 2.89
CA PRO A 82 -18.67 14.83 2.11
C PRO A 82 -17.42 14.74 2.98
N ARG A 83 -17.42 15.38 4.16
CA ARG A 83 -16.31 15.32 5.12
C ARG A 83 -16.17 13.92 5.72
N LEU A 84 -17.28 13.31 6.14
CA LEU A 84 -17.29 11.96 6.72
C LEU A 84 -16.85 10.90 5.70
N MET A 85 -17.30 11.03 4.45
CA MET A 85 -16.86 10.20 3.32
C MET A 85 -15.37 10.39 3.03
N GLN A 86 -14.90 11.63 2.97
CA GLN A 86 -13.48 11.94 2.72
C GLN A 86 -12.55 11.44 3.84
N SER A 87 -13.03 11.47 5.09
CA SER A 87 -12.30 10.94 6.24
C SER A 87 -12.35 9.42 6.39
N GLY A 88 -13.18 8.73 5.59
CA GLY A 88 -13.39 7.28 5.69
C GLY A 88 -14.29 6.83 6.84
N THR A 89 -14.89 7.75 7.61
CA THR A 89 -15.88 7.44 8.65
C THR A 89 -17.15 6.82 8.07
N ILE A 90 -17.56 7.25 6.88
CA ILE A 90 -18.63 6.61 6.11
C ILE A 90 -18.04 6.13 4.79
N GLU A 91 -18.24 4.86 4.47
CA GLU A 91 -17.79 4.26 3.21
C GLU A 91 -19.00 3.64 2.51
N VAL A 92 -19.23 4.00 1.24
CA VAL A 92 -20.25 3.37 0.39
C VAL A 92 -19.53 2.68 -0.77
N ALA A 93 -19.55 1.34 -0.79
CA ALA A 93 -18.75 0.56 -1.73
C ALA A 93 -19.45 -0.74 -2.15
N PRO A 94 -19.15 -1.32 -3.32
CA PRO A 94 -19.66 -2.64 -3.70
C PRO A 94 -19.19 -3.75 -2.77
N LEU A 95 -19.96 -4.84 -2.72
CA LEU A 95 -19.64 -6.02 -1.89
C LEU A 95 -18.25 -6.62 -2.13
N ALA A 96 -17.70 -6.48 -3.34
CA ALA A 96 -16.35 -6.95 -3.65
C ALA A 96 -15.25 -6.32 -2.77
N TYR A 97 -15.46 -5.10 -2.25
CA TYR A 97 -14.47 -4.35 -1.45
C TYR A 97 -14.28 -4.90 -0.02
N MET A 98 -15.17 -5.79 0.41
CA MET A 98 -15.12 -6.41 1.73
C MET A 98 -14.08 -7.55 1.84
N ARG A 99 -13.27 -7.82 0.80
CA ARG A 99 -12.33 -8.96 0.74
C ARG A 99 -10.93 -8.68 1.32
N GLY A 100 -10.12 -9.75 1.36
CA GLY A 100 -8.88 -9.98 2.14
C GLY A 100 -7.82 -8.90 2.10
N ARG A 101 -7.07 -8.77 3.20
CA ARG A 101 -5.97 -7.80 3.33
C ARG A 101 -4.79 -8.40 4.08
N ALA A 102 -4.68 -9.72 4.03
CA ALA A 102 -3.72 -10.49 4.83
C ALA A 102 -2.36 -10.59 4.14
N GLN A 103 -1.32 -10.62 4.95
CA GLN A 103 0.06 -10.91 4.56
C GLN A 103 0.60 -12.02 5.47
N PRO A 104 1.58 -12.83 5.03
CA PRO A 104 2.28 -13.79 5.89
C PRO A 104 2.76 -13.14 7.19
N VAL A 105 2.69 -13.85 8.31
CA VAL A 105 3.05 -13.32 9.64
C VAL A 105 4.46 -12.74 9.72
N PHE A 106 5.40 -13.25 8.92
CA PHE A 106 6.79 -12.78 8.88
C PHE A 106 7.01 -11.59 7.92
N THR A 107 5.98 -11.12 7.22
CA THR A 107 6.12 -10.04 6.23
C THR A 107 6.53 -8.74 6.91
N PRO A 108 7.58 -8.05 6.44
CA PRO A 108 7.99 -6.78 7.02
C PRO A 108 6.93 -5.68 6.87
N VAL A 109 6.72 -4.94 7.95
CA VAL A 109 5.96 -3.69 8.02
C VAL A 109 6.86 -2.63 8.64
N LEU A 110 6.86 -1.44 8.06
CA LEU A 110 7.74 -0.37 8.50
C LEU A 110 7.15 0.31 9.74
N THR A 111 7.92 0.33 10.83
CA THR A 111 7.67 1.10 12.05
C THR A 111 8.64 2.29 12.12
N PRO A 112 8.45 3.25 13.05
CA PRO A 112 9.41 4.34 13.24
C PRO A 112 10.85 3.86 13.48
N ASP A 113 11.00 2.73 14.17
CA ASP A 113 12.29 2.15 14.56
C ASP A 113 12.88 1.19 13.50
N GLY A 114 12.14 0.91 12.43
CA GLY A 114 12.59 0.05 11.34
C GLY A 114 11.55 -0.99 10.93
N PHE A 115 11.95 -1.98 10.14
CA PHE A 115 11.05 -3.04 9.72
C PHE A 115 10.84 -4.06 10.84
N ARG A 116 9.58 -4.41 11.09
CA ARG A 116 9.18 -5.48 12.01
C ARG A 116 8.23 -6.44 11.31
N ALA A 117 8.23 -7.70 11.70
CA ALA A 117 7.28 -8.67 11.17
C ALA A 117 5.84 -8.30 11.55
N ILE A 118 4.91 -8.33 10.59
CA ILE A 118 3.50 -7.97 10.81
C ILE A 118 2.82 -8.79 11.91
N GLY A 119 3.22 -10.06 12.08
CA GLY A 119 2.69 -10.95 13.10
C GLY A 119 3.17 -10.65 14.52
N GLU A 120 4.19 -9.81 14.69
CA GLU A 120 4.66 -9.36 15.99
C GLU A 120 3.98 -8.08 16.46
N LEU A 121 3.31 -7.36 15.55
CA LEU A 121 2.64 -6.11 15.88
C LEU A 121 1.49 -6.33 16.86
N GLN A 122 1.26 -5.35 17.72
CA GLN A 122 0.18 -5.30 18.69
C GLN A 122 -0.64 -4.03 18.52
N VAL A 123 -1.86 -4.03 19.06
CA VAL A 123 -2.68 -2.81 19.11
C VAL A 123 -1.96 -1.74 19.92
N GLY A 124 -1.86 -0.54 19.35
CA GLY A 124 -1.11 0.59 19.91
C GLY A 124 0.31 0.73 19.35
N ASP A 125 0.89 -0.30 18.71
CA ASP A 125 2.17 -0.17 18.01
C ASP A 125 2.05 0.85 16.86
N LEU A 126 3.15 1.52 16.53
CA LEU A 126 3.20 2.49 15.43
C LEU A 126 3.75 1.84 14.16
N VAL A 127 3.08 2.11 13.03
CA VAL A 127 3.57 1.79 11.68
C VAL A 127 3.60 3.05 10.83
N ILE A 128 4.30 3.04 9.70
CA ILE A 128 4.40 4.20 8.82
C ILE A 128 3.24 4.23 7.82
N GLY A 129 2.52 5.34 7.75
CA GLY A 129 1.45 5.60 6.79
C GLY A 129 1.95 6.04 5.41
N SER A 130 1.04 6.23 4.47
CA SER A 130 1.37 6.72 3.11
C SER A 130 1.92 8.15 3.07
N ASN A 131 1.68 8.94 4.12
CA ASN A 131 2.22 10.28 4.34
C ASN A 131 3.61 10.27 4.96
N GLY A 132 4.21 9.09 5.19
CA GLY A 132 5.50 8.97 5.84
C GLY A 132 5.46 9.12 7.36
N GLU A 133 4.32 9.50 7.95
CA GLU A 133 4.20 9.71 9.40
C GLU A 133 3.82 8.42 10.14
N PRO A 134 4.17 8.30 11.43
CA PRO A 134 3.69 7.22 12.28
C PRO A 134 2.16 7.25 12.43
N THR A 135 1.53 6.08 12.34
CA THR A 135 0.11 5.85 12.58
C THR A 135 -0.08 4.62 13.47
N PRO A 136 -0.99 4.67 14.46
CA PRO A 136 -1.19 3.54 15.36
C PRO A 136 -1.91 2.38 14.68
N VAL A 137 -1.49 1.17 15.05
CA VAL A 137 -2.20 -0.09 14.80
C VAL A 137 -3.41 -0.13 15.72
N LEU A 138 -4.60 -0.16 15.13
CA LEU A 138 -5.87 -0.25 15.84
C LEU A 138 -6.29 -1.68 16.13
N GLY A 139 -5.72 -2.65 15.40
CA GLY A 139 -6.16 -4.03 15.47
C GLY A 139 -5.22 -5.00 14.77
N VAL A 140 -5.13 -6.22 15.29
CA VAL A 140 -4.31 -7.31 14.75
C VAL A 140 -5.17 -8.58 14.70
N TYR A 141 -5.29 -9.18 13.52
CA TYR A 141 -6.28 -10.21 13.25
C TYR A 141 -5.65 -11.40 12.53
N PRO A 142 -5.45 -12.54 13.21
CA PRO A 142 -5.04 -13.79 12.56
C PRO A 142 -6.03 -14.21 11.47
N GLN A 143 -5.52 -14.71 10.36
CA GLN A 143 -6.33 -15.13 9.20
C GLN A 143 -6.18 -16.63 8.89
N GLY A 144 -5.35 -17.34 9.65
CA GLY A 144 -4.99 -18.73 9.40
C GLY A 144 -4.18 -18.89 8.11
N GLU A 145 -4.08 -20.12 7.62
CA GLU A 145 -3.37 -20.39 6.38
C GLU A 145 -4.09 -19.83 5.14
N LYS A 146 -3.33 -19.14 4.28
CA LYS A 146 -3.78 -18.57 3.01
C LYS A 146 -2.85 -18.97 1.87
N GLU A 147 -3.38 -18.98 0.65
CA GLU A 147 -2.55 -18.97 -0.56
C GLU A 147 -1.90 -17.61 -0.73
N ILE A 148 -0.58 -17.62 -0.91
CA ILE A 148 0.27 -16.44 -0.94
C ILE A 148 0.81 -16.24 -2.34
N TYR A 149 0.92 -14.97 -2.71
CA TYR A 149 1.51 -14.49 -3.94
C TYR A 149 2.57 -13.45 -3.63
N ARG A 150 3.66 -13.49 -4.39
CA ARG A 150 4.65 -12.42 -4.45
C ARG A 150 4.19 -11.40 -5.48
N VAL A 151 3.98 -10.16 -5.05
CA VAL A 151 3.72 -9.03 -5.92
C VAL A 151 5.02 -8.26 -6.08
N THR A 152 5.54 -8.20 -7.31
CA THR A 152 6.81 -7.53 -7.62
C THR A 152 6.54 -6.31 -8.48
N ALA A 153 7.11 -5.18 -8.09
CA ALA A 153 7.08 -3.94 -8.83
C ALA A 153 8.25 -3.80 -9.81
N GLY A 154 8.11 -2.92 -10.80
CA GLY A 154 9.09 -2.74 -11.86
C GLY A 154 10.45 -2.18 -11.41
N ASP A 155 10.56 -1.61 -10.21
CA ASP A 155 11.80 -1.18 -9.55
C ASP A 155 12.41 -2.27 -8.65
N GLY A 156 11.89 -3.50 -8.74
CA GLY A 156 12.34 -4.66 -7.97
C GLY A 156 11.82 -4.72 -6.54
N ALA A 157 11.04 -3.73 -6.09
CA ALA A 157 10.36 -3.81 -4.78
C ALA A 157 9.36 -4.96 -4.79
N SER A 158 9.30 -5.77 -3.74
CA SER A 158 8.33 -6.86 -3.65
C SER A 158 7.78 -7.06 -2.25
N THR A 159 6.58 -7.64 -2.15
CA THR A 159 6.02 -8.10 -0.89
C THR A 159 5.16 -9.34 -1.11
N LEU A 160 4.86 -10.05 -0.03
CA LEU A 160 3.98 -11.21 0.00
C LEU A 160 2.59 -10.84 0.49
N CYS A 161 1.57 -11.39 -0.15
CA CYS A 161 0.18 -11.14 0.22
C CYS A 161 -0.74 -12.28 -0.23
N CYS A 162 -1.96 -12.37 0.33
CA CYS A 162 -2.93 -13.36 -0.12
C CYS A 162 -3.56 -13.04 -1.50
N ALA A 163 -4.19 -14.02 -2.14
CA ALA A 163 -4.91 -13.86 -3.40
C ALA A 163 -5.95 -12.72 -3.38
N ASP A 164 -6.63 -12.56 -2.25
CA ASP A 164 -7.69 -11.58 -2.08
C ASP A 164 -7.17 -10.20 -1.62
N HIS A 165 -5.84 -10.04 -1.47
CA HIS A 165 -5.24 -8.83 -0.91
C HIS A 165 -5.53 -7.60 -1.78
N LEU A 166 -5.98 -6.50 -1.15
CA LEU A 166 -6.38 -5.28 -1.86
C LEU A 166 -5.20 -4.37 -2.17
N TRP A 167 -5.16 -3.88 -3.40
CA TRP A 167 -4.18 -2.94 -3.91
C TRP A 167 -4.84 -1.69 -4.45
N THR A 168 -4.47 -0.53 -3.93
CA THR A 168 -4.74 0.75 -4.60
C THR A 168 -3.90 0.81 -5.87
N VAL A 169 -4.55 0.84 -7.03
CA VAL A 169 -3.90 0.89 -8.35
C VAL A 169 -4.57 1.84 -9.30
N ARG A 170 -3.83 2.32 -10.31
CA ARG A 170 -4.38 3.15 -11.37
C ARG A 170 -3.85 2.73 -12.73
N THR A 171 -4.69 2.70 -13.75
CA THR A 171 -4.26 2.44 -15.13
C THR A 171 -3.97 3.72 -15.90
N ALA A 172 -3.24 3.63 -17.01
CA ALA A 172 -3.03 4.75 -17.92
C ALA A 172 -4.34 5.34 -18.47
N SER A 173 -5.36 4.51 -18.65
CA SER A 173 -6.71 4.94 -19.06
C SER A 173 -7.42 5.73 -17.96
N ASP A 174 -7.31 5.28 -16.71
CA ASP A 174 -7.89 5.98 -15.55
C ASP A 174 -7.28 7.36 -15.40
N LYS A 175 -5.95 7.45 -15.47
CA LYS A 175 -5.21 8.72 -15.41
C LYS A 175 -5.63 9.69 -16.52
N ARG A 176 -5.75 9.21 -17.76
CA ARG A 176 -6.16 10.04 -18.92
C ARG A 176 -7.58 10.61 -18.76
N ARG A 177 -8.46 9.86 -18.10
CA ARG A 177 -9.86 10.23 -17.88
C ARG A 177 -10.12 10.92 -16.54
N GLY A 178 -9.06 11.25 -15.78
CA GLY A 178 -9.19 11.89 -14.47
C GLY A 178 -9.90 11.05 -13.40
N LYS A 179 -9.88 9.73 -13.56
CA LYS A 179 -10.59 8.81 -12.66
C LYS A 179 -9.82 8.62 -11.35
N PRO A 180 -10.52 8.42 -10.21
CA PRO A 180 -9.87 8.11 -8.95
C PRO A 180 -9.09 6.79 -9.04
N TRP A 181 -8.24 6.55 -8.03
CA TRP A 181 -7.57 5.27 -7.88
C TRP A 181 -8.61 4.15 -7.69
N ARG A 182 -8.30 2.96 -8.21
CA ARG A 182 -9.11 1.77 -8.04
C ARG A 182 -8.53 0.93 -6.92
N VAL A 183 -9.38 0.15 -6.28
CA VAL A 183 -8.94 -0.91 -5.38
C VAL A 183 -9.23 -2.24 -6.07
N LEU A 184 -8.20 -3.06 -6.29
CA LEU A 184 -8.31 -4.38 -6.92
C LEU A 184 -7.66 -5.45 -6.03
N GLU A 185 -8.17 -6.67 -6.08
CA GLU A 185 -7.56 -7.82 -5.44
C GLU A 185 -6.34 -8.31 -6.25
N THR A 186 -5.35 -8.91 -5.57
CA THR A 186 -4.20 -9.55 -6.22
C THR A 186 -4.64 -10.49 -7.34
N LYS A 187 -5.65 -11.34 -7.09
CA LYS A 187 -6.15 -12.32 -8.06
C LYS A 187 -6.80 -11.72 -9.31
N GLU A 188 -7.38 -10.52 -9.20
CA GLU A 188 -7.98 -9.82 -10.35
C GLU A 188 -6.92 -9.27 -11.33
N MET A 189 -5.69 -9.11 -10.85
CA MET A 189 -4.58 -8.60 -11.64
C MET A 189 -3.75 -9.72 -12.29
N ILE A 190 -3.87 -10.96 -11.81
CA ILE A 190 -3.15 -12.13 -12.35
C ILE A 190 -3.50 -12.33 -13.82
N GLY A 191 -2.46 -12.55 -14.65
CA GLY A 191 -2.62 -12.72 -16.10
C GLY A 191 -2.97 -11.43 -16.86
N ASN A 192 -3.11 -10.29 -16.17
CA ASN A 192 -3.59 -9.04 -16.76
C ASN A 192 -2.69 -7.83 -16.43
N LEU A 193 -1.39 -8.05 -16.24
CA LEU A 193 -0.44 -7.02 -15.81
C LEU A 193 0.05 -6.10 -16.93
N ARG A 194 -0.31 -6.39 -18.19
CA ARG A 194 0.14 -5.64 -19.38
C ARG A 194 -1.05 -5.14 -20.20
N ALA A 195 -0.89 -3.95 -20.77
CA ALA A 195 -1.74 -3.42 -21.83
C ALA A 195 -0.84 -3.09 -23.03
N ALA A 196 -0.87 -3.95 -24.05
CA ALA A 196 0.16 -4.02 -25.08
C ALA A 196 1.56 -4.14 -24.44
N HIS A 197 2.49 -3.23 -24.75
CA HIS A 197 3.85 -3.25 -24.20
C HIS A 197 3.98 -2.59 -22.82
N ALA A 198 2.97 -1.84 -22.36
CA ALA A 198 3.02 -1.09 -21.10
C ALA A 198 2.53 -1.92 -19.91
N ARG A 199 3.13 -1.68 -18.73
CA ARG A 199 2.59 -2.20 -17.46
C ARG A 199 1.25 -1.53 -17.16
N ARG A 200 0.28 -2.31 -16.70
CA ARG A 200 -1.11 -1.88 -16.59
C ARG A 200 -1.40 -1.11 -15.30
N TYR A 201 -0.88 -1.57 -14.17
CA TYR A 201 -1.25 -1.09 -12.83
C TYR A 201 -0.13 -0.28 -12.19
N GLU A 202 -0.31 1.04 -12.10
CA GLU A 202 0.51 1.96 -11.31
C GLU A 202 0.14 1.79 -9.83
N LEU A 203 1.14 1.74 -8.94
CA LEU A 203 0.98 1.75 -7.48
C LEU A 203 1.16 3.17 -6.93
N PRO A 204 0.50 3.53 -5.81
CA PRO A 204 0.78 4.78 -5.11
C PRO A 204 2.21 4.80 -4.58
N MET A 205 2.76 6.01 -4.46
CA MET A 205 4.05 6.28 -3.82
C MET A 205 3.79 7.00 -2.50
N LEU A 206 4.78 6.97 -1.59
CA LEU A 206 4.80 7.85 -0.43
C LEU A 206 4.60 9.31 -0.85
N THR A 207 3.77 10.04 -0.09
CA THR A 207 3.48 11.45 -0.37
C THR A 207 4.50 12.39 0.28
N ALA A 208 5.22 11.92 1.30
CA ALA A 208 6.38 12.57 1.90
C ALA A 208 7.43 11.53 2.32
N PRO A 209 8.69 11.92 2.58
CA PRO A 209 9.70 11.02 3.14
C PRO A 209 9.22 10.35 4.43
N VAL A 210 9.65 9.10 4.66
CA VAL A 210 9.37 8.38 5.91
C VAL A 210 9.92 9.16 7.10
N CYS A 211 9.14 9.33 8.15
CA CYS A 211 9.57 9.95 9.40
C CYS A 211 10.21 8.88 10.30
N HIS A 212 11.51 9.06 10.58
CA HIS A 212 12.23 8.27 11.58
C HIS A 212 12.63 9.19 12.74
N PRO A 213 12.77 8.63 13.96
CA PRO A 213 13.34 9.38 15.09
C PRO A 213 14.71 9.96 14.73
N GLU A 214 14.92 11.23 15.08
CA GLU A 214 16.21 11.89 14.90
C GLU A 214 17.25 11.31 15.86
N GLN A 215 18.45 11.07 15.36
CA GLN A 215 19.57 10.53 16.14
C GLN A 215 20.84 11.33 15.88
N SER A 216 21.64 11.54 16.92
CA SER A 216 22.98 12.13 16.78
C SER A 216 23.88 11.22 15.96
N VAL A 217 24.64 11.80 15.03
CA VAL A 217 25.54 11.07 14.14
C VAL A 217 27.01 11.40 14.45
N PRO A 218 27.94 10.42 14.38
CA PRO A 218 29.37 10.64 14.65
C PRO A 218 30.11 11.51 13.62
N MET A 219 29.51 11.75 12.45
CA MET A 219 30.09 12.49 11.35
C MET A 219 28.99 13.24 10.60
N ASP A 220 29.33 14.37 9.99
CA ASP A 220 28.40 15.05 9.09
C ASP A 220 27.90 14.08 7.99
N PRO A 221 26.58 13.99 7.76
CA PRO A 221 26.01 13.03 6.81
C PRO A 221 26.49 13.22 5.37
N TYR A 222 26.72 14.47 4.93
CA TYR A 222 27.20 14.74 3.58
C TYR A 222 28.68 14.35 3.45
N ALA A 223 29.51 14.67 4.45
CA ALA A 223 30.89 14.20 4.51
C ALA A 223 30.97 12.67 4.47
N LEU A 224 30.11 11.96 5.21
CA LEU A 224 30.03 10.51 5.15
C LEU A 224 29.71 10.02 3.73
N GLY A 225 28.71 10.61 3.07
CA GLY A 225 28.36 10.27 1.70
C GLY A 225 29.53 10.41 0.72
N LEU A 226 30.27 11.52 0.80
CA LEU A 226 31.48 11.75 -0.01
C LEU A 226 32.56 10.69 0.26
N LEU A 227 32.83 10.38 1.53
CA LEU A 227 33.82 9.37 1.92
C LEU A 227 33.41 7.95 1.51
N LEU A 228 32.12 7.64 1.56
CA LEU A 228 31.59 6.36 1.09
C LEU A 228 31.77 6.20 -0.43
N GLY A 229 31.74 7.29 -1.19
CA GLY A 229 32.12 7.23 -2.60
C GLY A 229 33.63 7.18 -2.79
N ASP A 230 34.25 8.35 -2.72
CA ASP A 230 35.64 8.58 -3.13
C ASP A 230 36.68 8.52 -2.00
N GLY A 231 36.25 8.17 -0.78
CA GLY A 231 37.15 8.02 0.37
C GLY A 231 37.93 6.70 0.40
N CYS A 232 39.17 6.76 0.90
CA CYS A 232 39.96 5.58 1.29
C CYS A 232 39.84 5.33 2.80
N LEU A 233 39.11 4.28 3.16
CA LEU A 233 38.71 4.00 4.56
C LEU A 233 39.49 2.84 5.18
N THR A 234 40.59 2.39 4.57
CA THR A 234 41.30 1.16 4.96
C THR A 234 41.94 1.20 6.35
N GLY A 235 42.14 2.40 6.90
CA GLY A 235 42.81 2.61 8.19
C GLY A 235 44.33 2.34 8.19
N SER A 236 44.90 1.93 7.05
CA SER A 236 46.34 1.69 6.91
C SER A 236 47.18 2.97 6.85
N THR A 237 46.54 4.09 6.53
CA THR A 237 47.14 5.42 6.42
C THR A 237 46.16 6.47 6.93
N THR A 238 46.59 7.72 7.02
CA THR A 238 45.68 8.86 7.19
C THR A 238 44.53 8.75 6.18
N PRO A 239 43.26 8.94 6.60
CA PRO A 239 42.13 8.94 5.69
C PRO A 239 42.36 9.90 4.52
N SER A 240 41.97 9.48 3.33
CA SER A 240 42.16 10.24 2.10
C SER A 240 40.87 10.27 1.28
N PHE A 241 40.77 11.26 0.41
CA PHE A 241 39.64 11.51 -0.47
C PHE A 241 40.18 11.84 -1.86
N ALA A 242 39.61 11.24 -2.91
CA ALA A 242 40.12 11.39 -4.27
C ALA A 242 39.08 12.09 -5.15
N THR A 243 39.33 13.33 -5.58
CA THR A 243 38.41 14.07 -6.45
C THR A 243 39.16 15.04 -7.37
N ASP A 244 38.60 15.28 -8.55
CA ASP A 244 39.00 16.37 -9.45
C ASP A 244 38.18 17.65 -9.23
N ASP A 245 37.09 17.59 -8.46
CA ASP A 245 36.23 18.72 -8.13
C ASP A 245 36.69 19.40 -6.81
N GLU A 246 37.30 20.58 -6.92
CA GLU A 246 37.75 21.35 -5.74
C GLU A 246 36.60 21.74 -4.81
N GLU A 247 35.39 21.98 -5.35
CA GLU A 247 34.18 22.26 -4.57
C GLU A 247 33.86 21.14 -3.57
N LEU A 248 34.10 19.87 -3.94
CA LEU A 248 33.89 18.73 -3.05
C LEU A 248 34.93 18.68 -1.94
N ALA A 249 36.19 19.01 -2.22
CA ALA A 249 37.24 19.09 -1.21
C ALA A 249 36.96 20.20 -0.18
N ILE A 250 36.50 21.37 -0.65
CA ILE A 250 36.09 22.50 0.21
C ILE A 250 34.87 22.11 1.05
N ALA A 251 33.86 21.51 0.44
CA ALA A 251 32.66 21.08 1.15
C ALA A 251 32.97 20.00 2.20
N LEU A 252 33.89 19.07 1.90
CA LEU A 252 34.34 18.05 2.83
C LEU A 252 35.10 18.65 4.02
N GLU A 253 35.96 19.66 3.81
CA GLU A 253 36.66 20.36 4.91
C GLU A 253 35.67 21.10 5.79
N ALA A 254 34.72 21.83 5.20
CA ALA A 254 33.68 22.56 5.93
C ALA A 254 32.80 21.64 6.79
N ALA A 255 32.53 20.42 6.31
CA ALA A 255 31.72 19.43 7.00
C ALA A 255 32.48 18.62 8.08
N LEU A 256 33.80 18.78 8.20
CA LEU A 256 34.63 18.02 9.15
C LEU A 256 35.37 18.95 10.13
N PRO A 257 34.72 19.37 11.23
CA PRO A 257 35.34 20.21 12.25
C PRO A 257 36.64 19.61 12.79
N GLY A 258 37.68 20.44 12.91
CA GLY A 258 38.99 20.00 13.42
C GLY A 258 39.82 19.16 12.44
N VAL A 259 39.42 19.07 11.18
CA VAL A 259 40.14 18.38 10.10
C VAL A 259 40.51 19.39 9.02
N ARG A 260 41.73 19.27 8.49
CA ARG A 260 42.22 20.01 7.33
C ARG A 260 42.36 19.09 6.14
N VAL A 261 41.72 19.46 5.02
CA VAL A 261 41.80 18.73 3.75
C VAL A 261 43.02 19.24 2.98
N ARG A 262 44.10 18.45 2.96
CA ARG A 262 45.36 18.83 2.29
C ARG A 262 45.52 18.11 0.97
N HIS A 263 45.59 18.86 -0.12
CA HIS A 263 45.96 18.34 -1.45
C HIS A 263 47.37 17.75 -1.45
N ARG A 264 47.53 16.55 -2.01
CA ARG A 264 48.83 15.86 -2.16
C ARG A 264 49.32 15.79 -3.60
N GLY A 265 48.53 16.25 -4.56
CA GLY A 265 48.83 16.22 -6.00
C GLY A 265 47.83 15.38 -6.79
N GLY A 266 47.60 15.75 -8.04
CA GLY A 266 46.57 15.11 -8.88
C GLY A 266 45.18 15.26 -8.26
N VAL A 267 44.48 14.15 -8.09
CA VAL A 267 43.14 14.09 -7.47
C VAL A 267 43.18 13.76 -5.97
N ASP A 268 44.36 13.53 -5.40
CA ASP A 268 44.48 12.97 -4.05
C ASP A 268 44.52 14.05 -2.95
N TYR A 269 43.64 13.93 -1.96
CA TYR A 269 43.59 14.75 -0.74
C TYR A 269 43.76 13.91 0.52
N THR A 270 44.33 14.49 1.58
CA THR A 270 44.43 13.84 2.89
C THR A 270 43.77 14.63 3.99
N LEU A 271 43.08 13.92 4.88
CA LEU A 271 42.27 14.46 5.95
C LEU A 271 43.10 14.48 7.22
N ASN A 272 43.75 15.61 7.52
CA ASN A 272 44.68 15.73 8.62
C ASN A 272 44.01 16.38 9.82
N ARG A 273 44.20 15.84 11.03
CA ARG A 273 43.76 16.52 12.26
C ARG A 273 44.47 17.87 12.38
N VAL A 274 43.70 18.92 12.67
CA VAL A 274 44.23 20.24 13.02
C VAL A 274 44.83 20.15 14.43
N ARG A 275 46.11 20.47 14.58
CA ARG A 275 46.82 20.48 15.87
C ARG A 275 46.69 21.84 16.54
N GLN A 276 46.55 21.87 17.86
CA GLN A 276 46.63 23.12 18.62
C GLN A 276 48.09 23.44 18.97
N PRO A 277 48.50 24.73 18.98
CA PRO A 277 49.83 25.11 19.44
C PRO A 277 50.08 24.64 20.89
N GLY A 278 51.20 23.94 21.12
CA GLY A 278 51.56 23.40 22.44
C GLY A 278 51.03 22.00 22.74
N GLU A 279 50.34 21.36 21.80
CA GLU A 279 49.80 20.00 21.97
C GLU A 279 50.92 18.93 21.94
N VAL A 280 51.14 18.25 23.07
CA VAL A 280 52.22 17.25 23.26
C VAL A 280 51.71 15.79 23.08
N ILE A 281 50.40 15.58 23.08
CA ILE A 281 49.76 14.24 23.01
C ILE A 281 49.37 13.92 21.56
N THR A 282 49.65 12.70 21.11
CA THR A 282 49.15 12.20 19.82
C THR A 282 47.68 11.78 19.95
N LEU A 283 46.75 12.71 19.69
CA LEU A 283 45.33 12.38 19.57
C LEU A 283 44.99 11.71 18.23
N GLU A 284 44.02 10.79 18.26
CA GLU A 284 43.47 10.13 17.08
C GLU A 284 42.86 11.14 16.11
N ASN A 285 42.93 10.85 14.81
CA ASN A 285 42.26 11.65 13.79
C ASN A 285 40.74 11.53 13.94
N PRO A 286 39.98 12.65 14.00
CA PRO A 286 38.53 12.62 14.19
C PRO A 286 37.79 11.75 13.15
N VAL A 287 38.24 11.78 11.89
CA VAL A 287 37.67 10.94 10.82
C VAL A 287 37.96 9.46 11.09
N THR A 288 39.17 9.11 11.53
CA THR A 288 39.51 7.72 11.87
C THR A 288 38.68 7.22 13.06
N GLY A 289 38.50 8.05 14.10
CA GLY A 289 37.64 7.73 15.25
C GLY A 289 36.20 7.49 14.82
N ALA A 290 35.61 8.40 14.04
CA ALA A 290 34.24 8.26 13.54
C ALA A 290 34.08 7.03 12.63
N LEU A 291 35.01 6.75 11.72
CA LEU A 291 34.96 5.55 10.88
C LEU A 291 35.05 4.26 11.70
N ARG A 292 35.79 4.27 12.82
CA ARG A 292 35.88 3.13 13.73
C ARG A 292 34.56 2.90 14.46
N GLU A 293 33.96 3.96 15.00
CA GLU A 293 32.65 3.91 15.67
C GLU A 293 31.55 3.41 14.72
N LEU A 294 31.60 3.84 13.46
CA LEU A 294 30.66 3.43 12.42
C LEU A 294 30.97 2.06 11.79
N ALA A 295 31.98 1.34 12.28
CA ALA A 295 32.46 0.07 11.74
C ALA A 295 32.82 0.11 10.22
N LEU A 296 33.22 1.29 9.73
CA LEU A 296 33.65 1.53 8.36
C LEU A 296 35.17 1.49 8.19
N LEU A 297 35.93 1.55 9.28
CA LEU A 297 37.39 1.44 9.24
C LEU A 297 37.81 0.06 8.75
N GLY A 298 38.59 0.03 7.66
CA GLY A 298 38.99 -1.19 6.95
C GLY A 298 38.13 -1.50 5.72
N ALA A 299 37.00 -0.81 5.53
CA ALA A 299 36.13 -1.02 4.38
C ALA A 299 36.82 -0.63 3.06
N ARG A 300 36.54 -1.42 2.02
CA ARG A 300 37.01 -1.21 0.64
C ARG A 300 35.82 -0.91 -0.27
N SER A 301 36.05 -0.45 -1.49
CA SER A 301 34.99 -0.08 -2.45
C SER A 301 33.92 -1.16 -2.69
N ASN A 302 34.25 -2.44 -2.48
CA ASN A 302 33.35 -3.58 -2.63
C ASN A 302 32.67 -4.02 -1.33
N SER A 303 32.96 -3.37 -0.20
CA SER A 303 32.46 -3.73 1.14
C SER A 303 31.98 -2.52 1.98
N LYS A 304 32.04 -1.30 1.43
CA LYS A 304 31.42 -0.12 2.07
C LYS A 304 29.91 -0.32 2.22
N PHE A 305 29.32 0.31 3.22
CA PHE A 305 27.88 0.28 3.53
C PHE A 305 27.49 1.59 4.21
N ILE A 306 26.20 1.88 4.32
CA ILE A 306 25.68 3.04 5.06
C ILE A 306 25.30 2.55 6.46
N PRO A 307 25.86 3.11 7.55
CA PRO A 307 25.51 2.67 8.90
C PRO A 307 24.04 2.95 9.23
N ASP A 308 23.44 2.05 10.03
CA ASP A 308 22.02 2.10 10.42
C ASP A 308 21.58 3.43 11.02
N VAL A 309 22.45 4.09 11.81
CA VAL A 309 22.18 5.41 12.43
C VAL A 309 21.99 6.52 11.40
N TYR A 310 22.39 6.31 10.14
CA TYR A 310 22.08 7.23 9.03
C TYR A 310 20.91 6.72 8.18
N LEU A 311 20.77 5.41 7.99
CA LEU A 311 19.66 4.80 7.25
C LEU A 311 18.30 4.99 7.94
N ARG A 312 18.28 5.01 9.28
CA ARG A 312 17.08 5.15 10.12
C ARG A 312 17.11 6.47 10.89
N ASN A 313 17.20 7.57 10.17
CA ASN A 313 17.29 8.91 10.75
C ASN A 313 16.40 9.90 9.99
N ALA A 314 16.35 11.14 10.46
CA ALA A 314 15.63 12.25 9.85
C ALA A 314 15.87 12.31 8.33
N ALA A 315 14.86 12.77 7.58
CA ALA A 315 14.92 12.80 6.12
C ALA A 315 16.10 13.61 5.59
N GLU A 316 16.50 14.65 6.31
CA GLU A 316 17.61 15.55 6.02
C GLU A 316 18.96 14.82 6.13
N VAL A 317 19.12 13.96 7.15
CA VAL A 317 20.32 13.14 7.35
C VAL A 317 20.45 12.14 6.19
N ARG A 318 19.37 11.42 5.89
CA ARG A 318 19.31 10.45 4.78
C ARG A 318 19.57 11.10 3.43
N LEU A 319 18.94 12.26 3.19
CA LEU A 319 19.14 13.04 1.97
C LEU A 319 20.59 13.53 1.85
N ALA A 320 21.19 14.00 2.95
CA ALA A 320 22.56 14.48 2.95
C ALA A 320 23.58 13.36 2.64
N VAL A 321 23.40 12.15 3.19
CA VAL A 321 24.22 10.98 2.79
C VAL A 321 24.04 10.68 1.30
N LEU A 322 22.79 10.63 0.83
CA LEU A 322 22.51 10.38 -0.59
C LEU A 322 23.14 11.43 -1.48
N GLN A 323 23.06 12.72 -1.13
CA GLN A 323 23.67 13.82 -1.86
C GLN A 323 25.20 13.65 -1.94
N GLY A 324 25.86 13.27 -0.85
CA GLY A 324 27.31 13.03 -0.86
C GLY A 324 27.69 11.89 -1.81
N LEU A 325 26.95 10.77 -1.76
CA LEU A 325 27.16 9.63 -2.67
C LEU A 325 26.90 9.98 -4.14
N LEU A 326 25.90 10.82 -4.41
CA LEU A 326 25.56 11.28 -5.75
C LEU A 326 26.55 12.32 -6.29
N ASP A 327 27.12 13.13 -5.41
CA ASP A 327 28.12 14.14 -5.74
C ASP A 327 29.53 13.53 -5.94
N SER A 328 29.84 12.39 -5.33
CA SER A 328 31.05 11.62 -5.64
C SER A 328 30.84 10.70 -6.86
N ASP A 329 30.08 9.61 -6.68
CA ASP A 329 30.00 8.46 -7.60
C ASP A 329 28.71 8.43 -8.44
N GLY A 330 27.89 9.47 -8.32
CA GLY A 330 26.66 9.63 -9.09
C GLY A 330 26.69 10.79 -10.07
N GLY A 331 25.56 11.02 -10.73
CA GLY A 331 25.40 12.21 -11.55
C GLY A 331 24.14 12.21 -12.42
N PRO A 332 23.80 13.39 -12.96
CA PRO A 332 22.70 13.55 -13.90
C PRO A 332 23.06 12.93 -15.26
N VAL A 333 22.18 12.06 -15.73
CA VAL A 333 22.23 11.48 -17.08
C VAL A 333 21.15 12.14 -17.92
N THR A 334 21.60 12.85 -18.94
CA THR A 334 20.76 13.58 -19.88
C THR A 334 20.64 12.78 -21.17
N GLN A 335 19.45 12.76 -21.76
CA GLN A 335 19.20 12.15 -23.05
C GLN A 335 18.23 13.06 -23.81
N ARG A 336 18.47 13.24 -25.11
CA ARG A 336 17.59 14.03 -25.98
C ARG A 336 16.15 13.52 -25.86
N ASP A 337 15.21 14.44 -25.70
CA ASP A 337 13.77 14.20 -25.59
C ASP A 337 13.33 13.31 -24.41
N ARG A 338 14.15 13.22 -23.34
CA ARG A 338 13.81 12.51 -22.10
C ARG A 338 14.15 13.33 -20.86
N THR A 339 13.38 13.13 -19.81
CA THR A 339 13.63 13.71 -18.48
C THR A 339 14.99 13.26 -17.95
N CYS A 340 15.76 14.18 -17.37
CA CYS A 340 17.03 13.84 -16.73
C CYS A 340 16.82 12.83 -15.59
N ARG A 341 17.64 11.78 -15.58
CA ARG A 341 17.65 10.74 -14.53
C ARG A 341 18.95 10.80 -13.75
N ILE A 342 18.95 10.27 -12.53
CA ILE A 342 20.15 10.20 -11.69
C ILE A 342 20.73 8.80 -11.84
N HIS A 343 22.03 8.69 -12.07
CA HIS A 343 22.74 7.40 -11.97
C HIS A 343 23.66 7.44 -10.75
N TYR A 344 23.76 6.30 -10.08
CA TYR A 344 24.76 6.02 -9.07
C TYR A 344 25.43 4.68 -9.39
N THR A 345 26.73 4.57 -9.16
CA THR A 345 27.46 3.32 -9.43
C THR A 345 28.27 2.90 -8.22
N THR A 346 28.25 1.60 -7.90
CA THR A 346 29.10 1.05 -6.83
C THR A 346 29.53 -0.37 -7.13
N THR A 347 30.64 -0.81 -6.53
CA THR A 347 31.05 -2.23 -6.52
C THR A 347 30.61 -2.97 -5.26
N SER A 348 30.10 -2.26 -4.25
CA SER A 348 29.60 -2.87 -3.02
C SER A 348 28.14 -3.30 -3.19
N PRO A 349 27.82 -4.60 -3.03
CA PRO A 349 26.44 -5.07 -3.04
C PRO A 349 25.61 -4.44 -1.91
N THR A 350 26.18 -4.29 -0.71
CA THR A 350 25.51 -3.71 0.46
C THR A 350 25.22 -2.23 0.24
N LEU A 351 26.21 -1.44 -0.18
CA LEU A 351 26.00 -0.01 -0.45
C LEU A 351 24.94 0.23 -1.55
N LYS A 352 24.85 -0.69 -2.53
CA LYS A 352 23.79 -0.67 -3.54
C LYS A 352 22.42 -0.84 -2.90
N ASP A 353 22.23 -1.79 -1.98
CA ASP A 353 20.97 -2.00 -1.28
C ASP A 353 20.65 -0.82 -0.34
N ASP A 354 21.66 -0.29 0.37
CA ASP A 354 21.52 0.87 1.25
C ASP A 354 21.08 2.14 0.48
N VAL A 355 21.64 2.37 -0.71
CA VAL A 355 21.22 3.48 -1.58
C VAL A 355 19.78 3.29 -2.07
N ILE A 356 19.38 2.06 -2.41
CA ILE A 356 18.00 1.76 -2.77
C ILE A 356 17.07 2.05 -1.59
N ALA A 357 17.46 1.66 -0.37
CA ALA A 357 16.70 1.95 0.85
C ALA A 357 16.57 3.46 1.10
N LEU A 358 17.66 4.24 1.00
CA LEU A 358 17.62 5.71 1.10
C LEU A 358 16.64 6.30 0.09
N VAL A 359 16.78 5.95 -1.20
CA VAL A 359 15.92 6.48 -2.26
C VAL A 359 14.44 6.17 -2.01
N ARG A 360 14.11 4.92 -1.67
CA ARG A 360 12.72 4.51 -1.41
C ARG A 360 12.15 5.20 -0.17
N SER A 361 12.95 5.33 0.88
CA SER A 361 12.57 5.98 2.14
C SER A 361 12.35 7.50 1.99
N LEU A 362 12.91 8.12 0.95
CA LEU A 362 12.67 9.51 0.56
C LEU A 362 11.51 9.66 -0.46
N GLY A 363 10.77 8.58 -0.73
CA GLY A 363 9.64 8.55 -1.68
C GLY A 363 10.03 8.38 -3.15
N GLY A 364 11.29 8.03 -3.42
CA GLY A 364 11.82 7.79 -4.77
C GLY A 364 11.67 6.34 -5.25
N VAL A 365 12.13 6.10 -6.48
CA VAL A 365 12.30 4.75 -7.07
C VAL A 365 13.73 4.57 -7.55
N ALA A 366 14.23 3.34 -7.43
CA ALA A 366 15.58 2.96 -7.84
C ALA A 366 15.55 1.66 -8.65
N TYR A 367 16.13 1.67 -9.85
CA TYR A 367 16.25 0.50 -10.71
C TYR A 367 17.71 0.07 -10.75
N VAL A 368 17.98 -1.21 -10.49
CA VAL A 368 19.36 -1.70 -10.46
C VAL A 368 19.68 -2.55 -11.67
N ARG A 369 20.89 -2.35 -12.21
CA ARG A 369 21.49 -3.22 -13.22
C ARG A 369 22.85 -3.69 -12.74
N ARG A 370 23.03 -5.01 -12.66
CA ARG A 370 24.34 -5.63 -12.43
C ARG A 370 25.11 -5.70 -13.74
N ARG A 371 26.37 -5.27 -13.72
CA ARG A 371 27.36 -5.50 -14.76
C ARG A 371 28.41 -6.46 -14.20
N PRO A 372 28.55 -7.68 -14.75
CA PRO A 372 29.57 -8.62 -14.30
C PRO A 372 30.99 -8.09 -14.51
N ALA A 373 31.92 -8.46 -13.61
CA ALA A 373 33.36 -8.26 -13.81
C ALA A 373 33.93 -9.19 -14.87
N ALA A 374 33.49 -10.45 -14.85
CA ALA A 374 33.92 -11.47 -15.79
C ALA A 374 33.65 -11.03 -17.24
N GLY A 375 34.66 -11.19 -18.11
CA GLY A 375 34.56 -10.84 -19.53
C GLY A 375 34.56 -9.33 -19.83
N ARG A 376 34.65 -8.45 -18.82
CA ARG A 376 34.75 -7.00 -19.07
C ARG A 376 36.16 -6.63 -19.54
N ARG A 377 36.23 -5.80 -20.58
CA ARG A 377 37.51 -5.23 -21.05
C ARG A 377 38.20 -4.52 -19.88
N PRO A 378 39.50 -4.81 -19.62
CA PRO A 378 40.25 -4.13 -18.57
C PRO A 378 40.21 -2.61 -18.72
N GLY A 379 40.10 -1.89 -17.60
CA GLY A 379 40.29 -0.44 -17.57
C GLY A 379 41.78 -0.08 -17.63
N LEU A 380 42.06 1.22 -17.68
CA LEU A 380 43.41 1.75 -17.54
C LEU A 380 43.58 2.41 -16.17
N ALA A 381 44.64 2.03 -15.45
CA ALA A 381 45.06 2.71 -14.22
C ALA A 381 46.55 3.06 -14.34
N LYS A 382 46.89 4.36 -14.30
CA LYS A 382 48.26 4.87 -14.52
C LYS A 382 48.91 4.29 -15.79
N GLY A 383 48.12 4.22 -16.88
CA GLY A 383 48.56 3.68 -18.17
C GLY A 383 48.65 2.15 -18.25
N ARG A 384 48.32 1.41 -17.18
CA ARG A 384 48.36 -0.06 -17.15
C ARG A 384 46.95 -0.66 -17.26
N LEU A 385 46.83 -1.76 -18.00
CA LEU A 385 45.57 -2.51 -18.05
C LEU A 385 45.29 -3.16 -16.70
N VAL A 386 44.14 -2.86 -16.11
CA VAL A 386 43.69 -3.43 -14.84
C VAL A 386 42.33 -4.08 -15.04
N GLY A 387 42.28 -5.40 -14.83
CA GLY A 387 41.05 -6.17 -14.89
C GLY A 387 40.08 -5.74 -13.78
N HIS A 388 38.78 -5.78 -14.09
CA HIS A 388 37.74 -5.57 -13.10
C HIS A 388 37.66 -6.78 -12.17
N ARG A 389 37.81 -6.56 -10.86
CA ARG A 389 37.81 -7.64 -9.84
C ARG A 389 36.44 -7.92 -9.25
N HIS A 390 35.51 -6.97 -9.36
CA HIS A 390 34.20 -7.03 -8.73
C HIS A 390 33.11 -6.60 -9.71
N ASP A 391 31.95 -7.21 -9.55
CA ASP A 391 30.74 -6.77 -10.25
C ASP A 391 30.44 -5.31 -9.91
N THR A 392 29.80 -4.62 -10.85
CA THR A 392 29.44 -3.23 -10.71
C THR A 392 27.92 -3.12 -10.78
N TYR A 393 27.34 -2.40 -9.84
CA TYR A 393 25.91 -2.13 -9.78
C TYR A 393 25.66 -0.69 -10.21
N VAL A 394 24.82 -0.53 -11.22
CA VAL A 394 24.35 0.78 -11.69
C VAL A 394 22.92 0.95 -11.19
N VAL A 395 22.68 2.00 -10.41
CA VAL A 395 21.38 2.33 -9.83
C VAL A 395 20.84 3.57 -10.54
N ASP A 396 19.75 3.40 -11.27
CA ASP A 396 19.01 4.49 -11.92
C ASP A 396 17.93 5.00 -10.96
N ILE A 397 18.02 6.27 -10.55
CA ILE A 397 17.23 6.87 -9.47
C ILE A 397 16.27 7.93 -10.02
N ARG A 398 15.08 7.98 -9.44
CA ARG A 398 14.14 9.11 -9.53
C ARG A 398 13.64 9.50 -8.14
N LEU A 399 13.79 10.76 -7.78
CA LEU A 399 13.31 11.32 -6.52
C LEU A 399 12.04 12.16 -6.74
N PRO A 400 11.19 12.30 -5.72
CA PRO A 400 10.00 13.16 -5.81
C PRO A 400 10.38 14.64 -5.93
N SER A 401 9.42 15.46 -6.36
CA SER A 401 9.58 16.91 -6.38
C SER A 401 9.84 17.44 -4.97
N GLY A 402 10.73 18.43 -4.83
CA GLY A 402 11.15 18.99 -3.55
C GLY A 402 12.36 18.28 -2.92
N VAL A 403 12.77 17.11 -3.42
CA VAL A 403 13.98 16.42 -2.94
C VAL A 403 15.13 16.68 -3.91
N GLU A 404 16.05 17.59 -3.52
CA GLU A 404 17.19 18.00 -4.36
C GLU A 404 18.32 16.95 -4.32
N PRO A 405 18.68 16.30 -5.46
CA PRO A 405 19.65 15.20 -5.46
C PRO A 405 21.11 15.60 -5.30
N PHE A 406 21.50 16.83 -5.62
CA PHE A 406 22.92 17.23 -5.69
C PHE A 406 23.19 18.50 -4.88
N ARG A 407 24.29 18.53 -4.12
CA ARG A 407 24.83 19.78 -3.56
C ARG A 407 25.88 20.39 -4.50
N LEU A 408 26.62 19.57 -5.25
CA LEU A 408 27.63 20.06 -6.18
C LEU A 408 27.00 20.93 -7.28
N ALA A 409 27.43 22.20 -7.37
CA ALA A 409 26.77 23.21 -8.19
C ALA A 409 26.63 22.79 -9.67
N ARG A 410 27.70 22.24 -10.27
CA ARG A 410 27.66 21.79 -11.68
C ARG A 410 26.65 20.66 -11.92
N LYS A 411 26.50 19.73 -10.98
CA LYS A 411 25.56 18.59 -11.11
C LYS A 411 24.13 19.06 -10.92
N ARG A 412 23.91 19.93 -9.94
CA ARG A 412 22.62 20.59 -9.68
C ARG A 412 22.13 21.38 -10.87
N GLN A 413 22.96 22.26 -11.42
CA GLN A 413 22.65 23.07 -12.59
C GLN A 413 22.33 22.18 -13.81
N LYS A 414 23.18 21.18 -14.08
CA LYS A 414 22.95 20.22 -15.16
C LYS A 414 21.64 19.43 -14.97
N TYR A 415 21.28 19.08 -13.75
CA TYR A 415 20.01 18.40 -13.46
C TYR A 415 18.82 19.33 -13.74
N ALA A 416 18.85 20.57 -13.24
CA ALA A 416 17.81 21.56 -13.43
C ALA A 416 17.60 21.93 -14.92
N ASP A 417 18.68 22.22 -15.64
CA ASP A 417 18.64 22.64 -17.06
C ASP A 417 18.09 21.58 -18.01
N ASN A 418 18.08 20.32 -17.59
CA ASN A 418 17.68 19.19 -18.42
C ASN A 418 16.36 18.55 -17.94
N ASN A 419 15.48 19.36 -17.35
CA ASN A 419 14.19 18.92 -16.81
C ASN A 419 14.35 17.72 -15.86
N GLY A 420 15.28 17.83 -14.92
CA GLY A 420 15.32 17.00 -13.72
C GLY A 420 14.00 17.08 -12.96
N GLY A 421 13.64 16.04 -12.21
CA GLY A 421 12.39 16.02 -11.45
C GLY A 421 11.23 15.32 -12.14
N GLY A 422 11.50 14.18 -12.79
CA GLY A 422 10.42 13.29 -13.24
C GLY A 422 9.73 12.57 -12.06
N ARG A 423 8.40 12.57 -12.04
CA ARG A 423 7.61 11.87 -11.01
C ARG A 423 8.07 10.40 -10.87
N PRO A 424 8.43 9.93 -9.66
CA PRO A 424 8.66 8.52 -9.40
C PRO A 424 7.35 7.76 -9.62
N MET A 425 7.41 6.66 -10.36
CA MET A 425 6.25 5.83 -10.68
C MET A 425 6.63 4.38 -10.51
N ARG A 426 5.81 3.66 -9.75
CA ARG A 426 5.95 2.23 -9.55
C ARG A 426 4.79 1.53 -10.22
N PHE A 427 5.07 0.43 -10.92
CA PHE A 427 4.05 -0.38 -11.59
C PHE A 427 4.25 -1.83 -11.19
N ILE A 428 3.16 -2.59 -11.05
CA ILE A 428 3.24 -4.03 -10.86
C ILE A 428 3.86 -4.65 -12.12
N ASP A 429 4.88 -5.48 -11.92
CA ASP A 429 5.63 -6.17 -12.97
C ASP A 429 5.26 -7.66 -13.05
N SER A 430 5.23 -8.35 -11.91
CA SER A 430 4.79 -9.75 -11.81
C SER A 430 3.97 -10.02 -10.55
N ILE A 431 3.12 -11.05 -10.64
CA ILE A 431 2.39 -11.64 -9.51
C ILE A 431 2.58 -13.15 -9.64
N GLU A 432 3.27 -13.77 -8.69
CA GLU A 432 3.72 -15.15 -8.75
C GLU A 432 3.25 -15.93 -7.51
N PRO A 433 2.75 -17.17 -7.64
CA PRO A 433 2.43 -18.00 -6.49
C PRO A 433 3.65 -18.22 -5.60
N ALA A 434 3.47 -18.10 -4.28
CA ALA A 434 4.53 -18.21 -3.27
C ALA A 434 4.21 -19.24 -2.16
N GLY A 435 3.28 -20.16 -2.43
CA GLY A 435 2.91 -21.24 -1.52
C GLY A 435 1.76 -20.89 -0.59
N ARG A 436 1.63 -21.65 0.51
CA ARG A 436 0.61 -21.44 1.55
C ARG A 436 1.29 -21.21 2.88
N THR A 437 0.81 -20.25 3.66
CA THR A 437 1.35 -19.96 4.98
C THR A 437 0.33 -19.26 5.85
N GLU A 438 0.58 -19.22 7.15
CA GLU A 438 -0.21 -18.47 8.10
C GLU A 438 -0.11 -16.97 7.82
N ALA A 439 -1.26 -16.33 7.74
CA ALA A 439 -1.38 -14.92 7.44
C ALA A 439 -2.07 -14.17 8.58
N VAL A 440 -1.76 -12.89 8.67
CA VAL A 440 -2.37 -11.93 9.60
C VAL A 440 -2.70 -10.68 8.81
N CYS A 441 -3.62 -9.89 9.35
CA CYS A 441 -3.87 -8.55 8.85
C CYS A 441 -3.97 -7.58 10.01
N ILE A 442 -3.63 -6.32 9.75
CA ILE A 442 -3.66 -5.25 10.74
C ILE A 442 -4.62 -4.14 10.29
N GLN A 443 -5.15 -3.40 11.25
CA GLN A 443 -5.87 -2.15 11.02
C GLN A 443 -5.01 -0.99 11.50
N VAL A 444 -5.00 0.12 10.77
CA VAL A 444 -4.25 1.33 11.11
C VAL A 444 -5.15 2.56 11.12
N ALA A 445 -4.78 3.60 11.86
CA ALA A 445 -5.58 4.82 11.95
C ALA A 445 -5.42 5.79 10.76
N ALA A 446 -4.54 5.49 9.79
CA ALA A 446 -4.34 6.32 8.61
C ALA A 446 -5.67 6.51 7.84
N ALA A 447 -5.99 7.76 7.49
CA ALA A 447 -7.26 8.12 6.86
C ALA A 447 -7.49 7.46 5.49
N ASP A 448 -6.41 7.23 4.73
CA ASP A 448 -6.46 6.52 3.45
C ASP A 448 -6.36 4.99 3.60
N SER A 449 -6.28 4.51 4.84
CA SER A 449 -6.16 3.09 5.19
C SER A 449 -4.92 2.40 4.61
N LEU A 450 -3.89 3.17 4.23
CA LEU A 450 -2.63 2.64 3.71
C LEU A 450 -1.52 2.65 4.77
N TYR A 451 -0.69 1.62 4.73
CA TYR A 451 0.56 1.55 5.50
C TYR A 451 1.70 1.01 4.65
N VAL A 452 2.92 1.24 5.10
CA VAL A 452 4.15 0.81 4.41
C VAL A 452 4.52 -0.62 4.81
N THR A 453 4.53 -1.51 3.82
CA THR A 453 5.07 -2.87 3.94
C THR A 453 6.45 -2.97 3.27
N GLU A 454 6.98 -4.19 3.19
CA GLU A 454 8.27 -4.56 2.60
C GLU A 454 8.61 -3.73 1.34
N ASP A 455 9.88 -3.32 1.24
CA ASP A 455 10.40 -2.50 0.15
C ASP A 455 9.69 -1.16 -0.10
N TYR A 456 9.10 -0.59 0.95
CA TYR A 456 8.35 0.66 0.90
C TYR A 456 7.15 0.60 -0.06
N LEU A 457 6.51 -0.57 -0.17
CA LEU A 457 5.23 -0.72 -0.88
C LEU A 457 4.09 -0.25 0.04
N LEU A 458 3.07 0.38 -0.55
CA LEU A 458 1.87 0.80 0.19
C LEU A 458 0.75 -0.22 -0.02
N THR A 459 0.08 -0.60 1.06
CA THR A 459 -1.05 -1.53 1.00
C THR A 459 -2.15 -1.25 2.03
N HIS A 460 -3.35 -1.84 1.81
CA HIS A 460 -4.55 -1.61 2.62
C HIS A 460 -4.60 -2.42 3.93
N ASN A 461 -5.23 -1.82 4.96
CA ASN A 461 -5.48 -2.38 6.31
C ASN A 461 -6.86 -3.04 6.48
N THR A 462 -7.15 -3.85 7.51
CA THR A 462 -8.45 -4.57 7.72
C THR A 462 -9.60 -3.74 8.34
N LEU A 463 -10.86 -4.14 8.08
CA LEU A 463 -12.10 -3.49 8.55
C LEU A 463 -12.56 -3.98 9.95
N ASN A 464 -12.46 -3.17 11.03
CA ASN A 464 -13.12 -3.42 12.34
C ASN A 464 -13.67 -2.14 12.98
N GLU A 465 -14.39 -2.27 14.11
CA GLU A 465 -15.21 -1.23 14.76
C GLU A 465 -16.22 -0.55 13.81
N ALA A 466 -16.75 -1.35 12.88
CA ALA A 466 -17.62 -0.87 11.83
C ALA A 466 -19.06 -1.30 12.03
N PHE A 467 -20.01 -0.41 11.72
CA PHE A 467 -21.37 -0.83 11.42
C PHE A 467 -21.48 -1.08 9.93
N VAL A 468 -21.61 -2.36 9.54
CA VAL A 468 -21.62 -2.78 8.15
C VAL A 468 -23.04 -3.14 7.74
N VAL A 469 -23.56 -2.48 6.70
CA VAL A 469 -24.85 -2.79 6.10
C VAL A 469 -24.62 -3.44 4.74
N LEU A 470 -25.09 -4.67 4.57
CA LEU A 470 -25.21 -5.32 3.26
C LEU A 470 -26.64 -5.24 2.79
N ASP A 471 -26.90 -4.33 1.85
CA ASP A 471 -28.20 -4.18 1.23
C ASP A 471 -28.38 -5.08 0.02
N GLU A 472 -29.63 -5.45 -0.26
CA GLU A 472 -30.03 -6.27 -1.41
C GLU A 472 -29.30 -7.62 -1.44
N ALA A 473 -29.15 -8.21 -0.26
CA ALA A 473 -28.36 -9.40 0.00
C ALA A 473 -28.88 -10.66 -0.72
N GLN A 474 -30.14 -10.66 -1.17
CA GLN A 474 -30.69 -11.76 -1.97
C GLN A 474 -29.93 -11.94 -3.29
N ASN A 475 -29.27 -10.88 -3.75
CA ASN A 475 -28.47 -10.83 -4.98
C ASN A 475 -26.99 -11.21 -4.75
N THR A 476 -26.69 -11.95 -3.67
CA THR A 476 -25.36 -12.53 -3.40
C THR A 476 -25.33 -14.03 -3.70
N THR A 477 -24.21 -14.55 -4.16
CA THR A 477 -23.97 -16.02 -4.18
C THR A 477 -23.64 -16.55 -2.78
N PRO A 478 -23.76 -17.87 -2.51
CA PRO A 478 -23.36 -18.45 -1.23
C PRO A 478 -21.89 -18.16 -0.86
N GLU A 479 -21.00 -18.14 -1.84
CA GLU A 479 -19.58 -17.82 -1.65
C GLU A 479 -19.39 -16.35 -1.29
N GLN A 480 -20.14 -15.44 -1.93
CA GLN A 480 -20.11 -14.01 -1.60
C GLN A 480 -20.67 -13.74 -0.21
N MET A 481 -21.76 -14.41 0.17
CA MET A 481 -22.34 -14.30 1.51
C MET A 481 -21.38 -14.84 2.57
N LYS A 482 -20.80 -16.03 2.35
CA LYS A 482 -19.77 -16.58 3.24
C LYS A 482 -18.56 -15.66 3.34
N MET A 483 -18.11 -15.09 2.22
CA MET A 483 -17.02 -14.13 2.19
C MET A 483 -17.35 -12.89 3.02
N PHE A 484 -18.57 -12.37 2.92
CA PHE A 484 -19.00 -11.19 3.65
C PHE A 484 -19.11 -11.43 5.16
N LEU A 485 -19.83 -12.48 5.56
CA LEU A 485 -20.08 -12.77 6.98
C LEU A 485 -18.79 -13.14 7.73
N THR A 486 -17.82 -13.77 7.05
CA THR A 486 -16.50 -14.09 7.63
C THR A 486 -15.56 -12.88 7.76
N ARG A 487 -16.03 -11.67 7.40
CA ARG A 487 -15.31 -10.39 7.57
C ARG A 487 -15.76 -9.59 8.77
N LEU A 488 -16.72 -10.11 9.54
CA LEU A 488 -17.00 -9.58 10.86
C LEU A 488 -15.73 -9.62 11.68
N GLY A 489 -15.33 -8.49 12.24
CA GLY A 489 -14.31 -8.48 13.28
C GLY A 489 -14.72 -7.65 14.48
N PHE A 490 -13.83 -7.56 15.46
CA PHE A 490 -14.20 -7.19 16.84
C PHE A 490 -14.83 -5.79 16.91
N GLY A 491 -15.82 -5.64 17.80
CA GLY A 491 -16.57 -4.38 17.99
C GLY A 491 -17.43 -3.96 16.79
N SER A 492 -17.53 -4.77 15.73
CA SER A 492 -18.34 -4.47 14.55
C SER A 492 -19.74 -5.05 14.67
N LYS A 493 -20.72 -4.41 14.05
CA LYS A 493 -22.08 -4.94 13.89
C LYS A 493 -22.39 -5.08 12.41
N ILE A 494 -23.09 -6.16 12.05
CA ILE A 494 -23.51 -6.40 10.67
C ILE A 494 -25.04 -6.41 10.61
N VAL A 495 -25.58 -5.66 9.66
CA VAL A 495 -26.99 -5.79 9.26
C VAL A 495 -27.04 -6.19 7.80
N VAL A 496 -27.74 -7.28 7.50
CA VAL A 496 -27.96 -7.79 6.16
C VAL A 496 -29.42 -7.59 5.80
N THR A 497 -29.72 -6.83 4.76
CA THR A 497 -31.09 -6.58 4.30
C THR A 497 -31.34 -7.22 2.93
N GLY A 498 -32.53 -7.77 2.74
CA GLY A 498 -32.90 -8.33 1.43
C GLY A 498 -34.33 -8.86 1.36
N ASP A 499 -34.74 -9.23 0.16
CA ASP A 499 -36.04 -9.85 -0.13
C ASP A 499 -35.80 -11.16 -0.89
N VAL A 500 -36.01 -12.31 -0.22
CA VAL A 500 -35.76 -13.62 -0.82
C VAL A 500 -36.69 -13.95 -1.99
N THR A 501 -37.76 -13.17 -2.23
CA THR A 501 -38.66 -13.34 -3.37
C THR A 501 -38.14 -12.67 -4.65
N GLN A 502 -37.22 -11.70 -4.53
CA GLN A 502 -36.72 -10.86 -5.64
C GLN A 502 -35.25 -11.15 -5.97
N VAL A 503 -34.97 -12.37 -6.44
CA VAL A 503 -33.60 -12.80 -6.77
C VAL A 503 -33.30 -12.55 -8.25
N ASP A 504 -32.31 -11.70 -8.53
CA ASP A 504 -31.88 -11.31 -9.88
C ASP A 504 -30.64 -12.09 -10.37
N LEU A 505 -30.21 -13.14 -9.66
CA LEU A 505 -28.98 -13.87 -9.98
C LEU A 505 -29.07 -14.60 -11.34
N PRO A 506 -28.02 -14.49 -12.19
CA PRO A 506 -28.03 -15.10 -13.51
C PRO A 506 -28.01 -16.63 -13.44
N GLY A 507 -28.72 -17.28 -14.37
CA GLY A 507 -28.72 -18.74 -14.52
C GLY A 507 -29.41 -19.50 -13.38
N GLY A 508 -30.29 -18.84 -12.61
CA GLY A 508 -31.06 -19.49 -11.54
C GLY A 508 -30.20 -19.95 -10.37
N GLN A 509 -29.02 -19.34 -10.16
CA GLN A 509 -28.16 -19.65 -9.02
C GLN A 509 -28.91 -19.44 -7.69
N ARG A 510 -28.63 -20.32 -6.73
CA ARG A 510 -29.25 -20.24 -5.41
C ARG A 510 -28.72 -19.03 -4.67
N SER A 511 -29.63 -18.17 -4.18
CA SER A 511 -29.28 -16.99 -3.39
C SER A 511 -28.54 -17.36 -2.11
N GLY A 512 -27.43 -16.67 -1.85
CA GLY A 512 -26.67 -16.76 -0.61
C GLY A 512 -27.51 -16.42 0.62
N LEU A 513 -28.45 -15.47 0.51
CA LEU A 513 -29.37 -15.10 1.60
C LEU A 513 -30.28 -16.27 1.98
N ARG A 514 -30.86 -16.97 0.99
CA ARG A 514 -31.69 -18.17 1.25
C ARG A 514 -30.86 -19.28 1.91
N VAL A 515 -29.64 -19.50 1.43
CA VAL A 515 -28.75 -20.55 1.97
C VAL A 515 -28.36 -20.26 3.42
N VAL A 516 -28.02 -19.02 3.78
CA VAL A 516 -27.62 -18.71 5.17
C VAL A 516 -28.79 -18.71 6.14
N GLN A 517 -30.03 -18.46 5.71
CA GLN A 517 -31.20 -18.68 6.56
C GLN A 517 -31.29 -20.14 7.03
N GLU A 518 -30.97 -21.10 6.16
CA GLU A 518 -30.97 -22.54 6.50
C GLU A 518 -29.76 -22.90 7.38
N ILE A 519 -28.57 -22.44 7.01
CA ILE A 519 -27.30 -22.86 7.64
C ILE A 519 -27.08 -22.19 9.01
N LEU A 520 -27.45 -20.92 9.16
CA LEU A 520 -27.16 -20.14 10.35
C LEU A 520 -28.35 -20.07 11.32
N ALA A 521 -29.43 -20.80 11.04
CA ALA A 521 -30.54 -20.96 11.97
C ALA A 521 -30.03 -21.55 13.30
N GLY A 522 -30.26 -20.82 14.39
CA GLY A 522 -29.88 -21.26 15.74
C GLY A 522 -28.43 -20.99 16.14
N VAL A 523 -27.62 -20.34 15.30
CA VAL A 523 -26.29 -19.87 15.71
C VAL A 523 -26.45 -18.73 16.73
N PRO A 524 -25.85 -18.83 17.93
CA PRO A 524 -25.92 -17.77 18.93
C PRO A 524 -25.39 -16.45 18.38
N ASP A 525 -25.95 -15.33 18.84
CA ASP A 525 -25.57 -13.97 18.43
C ASP A 525 -25.91 -13.58 16.98
N ILE A 526 -26.63 -14.44 16.25
CA ILE A 526 -27.25 -14.14 14.95
C ILE A 526 -28.77 -14.07 15.11
N HIS A 527 -29.40 -13.04 14.54
CA HIS A 527 -30.85 -12.87 14.57
C HIS A 527 -31.45 -12.66 13.18
N PHE A 528 -32.54 -13.38 12.89
CA PHE A 528 -33.33 -13.20 11.67
C PHE A 528 -34.64 -12.49 12.02
N SER A 529 -34.81 -11.28 11.51
CA SER A 529 -36.02 -10.49 11.61
C SER A 529 -36.80 -10.55 10.29
N VAL A 530 -37.96 -11.20 10.32
CA VAL A 530 -38.84 -11.32 9.15
C VAL A 530 -39.91 -10.23 9.19
N LEU A 531 -39.94 -9.38 8.17
CA LEU A 531 -40.95 -8.35 7.94
C LEU A 531 -41.96 -8.85 6.91
N THR A 532 -43.19 -8.36 7.02
CA THR A 532 -44.35 -8.77 6.22
C THR A 532 -44.93 -7.59 5.46
N SER A 533 -45.93 -7.83 4.62
CA SER A 533 -46.68 -6.78 3.92
C SER A 533 -47.37 -5.78 4.87
N GLN A 534 -47.67 -6.19 6.12
CA GLN A 534 -48.21 -5.31 7.15
C GLN A 534 -47.21 -4.22 7.59
N ASP A 535 -45.92 -4.43 7.35
CA ASP A 535 -44.85 -3.51 7.69
C ASP A 535 -44.54 -2.51 6.55
N VAL A 536 -45.31 -2.51 5.45
CA VAL A 536 -45.09 -1.61 4.31
C VAL A 536 -45.48 -0.18 4.66
N VAL A 537 -44.48 0.66 4.95
CA VAL A 537 -44.64 2.03 5.48
C VAL A 537 -44.95 3.06 4.38
N ARG A 538 -45.00 2.66 3.09
CA ARG A 538 -45.11 3.61 1.96
C ARG A 538 -46.53 4.08 1.68
N HIS A 539 -47.46 3.16 1.40
CA HIS A 539 -48.84 3.48 1.02
C HIS A 539 -49.69 2.21 1.07
N ARG A 540 -50.95 2.29 1.54
CA ARG A 540 -51.87 1.13 1.67
C ARG A 540 -51.99 0.29 0.38
N LEU A 541 -52.13 0.96 -0.77
CA LEU A 541 -52.17 0.32 -2.09
C LEU A 541 -50.93 -0.52 -2.40
N VAL A 542 -49.74 -0.13 -1.94
CA VAL A 542 -48.51 -0.89 -2.18
C VAL A 542 -48.52 -2.18 -1.36
N GLY A 543 -49.02 -2.13 -0.12
CA GLY A 543 -49.25 -3.34 0.69
C GLY A 543 -50.23 -4.30 0.00
N ASP A 544 -51.36 -3.78 -0.49
CA ASP A 544 -52.36 -4.57 -1.22
C ASP A 544 -51.78 -5.22 -2.51
N ILE A 545 -50.88 -4.52 -3.21
CA ILE A 545 -50.19 -5.04 -4.41
C ILE A 545 -49.22 -6.17 -4.03
N VAL A 546 -48.40 -5.99 -3.00
CA VAL A 546 -47.46 -7.02 -2.53
C VAL A 546 -48.21 -8.28 -2.11
N ASP A 547 -49.29 -8.14 -1.33
CA ASP A 547 -50.16 -9.25 -0.92
C ASP A 547 -50.76 -10.01 -2.10
N ALA A 548 -51.07 -9.32 -3.19
CA ALA A 548 -51.61 -9.95 -4.40
C ALA A 548 -50.55 -10.80 -5.12
N TYR A 549 -49.30 -10.33 -5.20
CA TYR A 549 -48.18 -11.08 -5.78
C TYR A 549 -47.78 -12.28 -4.92
N ASP A 550 -47.72 -12.13 -3.58
CA ASP A 550 -47.41 -13.24 -2.67
C ASP A 550 -48.44 -14.37 -2.80
N LYS A 551 -49.74 -14.03 -2.88
CA LYS A 551 -50.81 -15.01 -3.12
C LYS A 551 -50.65 -15.73 -4.46
N TRP A 552 -50.26 -15.00 -5.52
CA TRP A 552 -50.05 -15.59 -6.84
C TRP A 552 -48.83 -16.51 -6.87
N GLN A 553 -47.72 -16.12 -6.24
CA GLN A 553 -46.51 -16.93 -6.12
C GLN A 553 -46.80 -18.24 -5.36
N HIS A 554 -47.53 -18.17 -4.25
CA HIS A 554 -47.98 -19.34 -3.50
C HIS A 554 -48.87 -20.29 -4.32
N VAL A 555 -49.68 -19.76 -5.24
CA VAL A 555 -50.51 -20.58 -6.15
C VAL A 555 -49.66 -21.23 -7.24
N GLN A 556 -48.61 -20.58 -7.72
CA GLN A 556 -47.66 -21.16 -8.69
C GLN A 556 -46.78 -22.25 -8.08
N ASP A 557 -46.30 -22.06 -6.86
CA ASP A 557 -45.53 -23.07 -6.13
C ASP A 557 -46.39 -24.29 -5.73
N ALA A 558 -47.73 -24.20 -5.86
CA ALA A 558 -48.70 -25.19 -5.40
C ALA A 558 -49.44 -26.02 -6.48
N GLY A 559 -48.98 -26.13 -7.75
CA GLY A 559 -49.58 -27.16 -8.64
C GLY A 559 -48.93 -27.44 -10.00
N PRO A 560 -49.22 -28.60 -10.67
CA PRO A 560 -50.17 -29.66 -10.31
C PRO A 560 -49.53 -31.08 -10.18
N GLY A 561 -49.75 -31.75 -9.05
CA GLY A 561 -49.39 -33.17 -8.84
C GLY A 561 -50.58 -33.97 -8.34
N VAL A 562 -51.06 -34.91 -9.18
CA VAL A 562 -51.99 -36.02 -8.89
C VAL A 562 -53.49 -35.69 -8.81
N ARG A 563 -54.17 -35.74 -9.97
CA ARG A 563 -55.50 -36.34 -10.10
C ARG A 563 -55.61 -37.09 -11.43
N ALA A 564 -55.48 -38.42 -11.37
CA ALA A 564 -55.99 -39.34 -12.39
C ALA A 564 -56.61 -40.57 -11.69
N GLU A 565 -57.94 -40.50 -11.58
CA GLU A 565 -58.92 -41.59 -11.72
C GLU A 565 -58.71 -42.92 -10.96
N GLN A 566 -59.40 -43.03 -9.82
CA GLN A 566 -60.10 -44.25 -9.43
C GLN A 566 -61.60 -43.99 -9.48
N GLY A 567 -62.38 -44.81 -10.19
CA GLY A 567 -63.83 -44.87 -9.99
C GLY A 567 -64.68 -45.40 -11.14
N GLY A 568 -64.58 -46.70 -11.45
CA GLY A 568 -65.57 -47.39 -12.27
C GLY A 568 -65.67 -48.87 -11.90
N ARG A 569 -66.53 -49.21 -10.93
CA ARG A 569 -66.90 -50.58 -10.54
C ARG A 569 -68.05 -51.10 -11.41
N GLY A 570 -68.01 -52.39 -11.74
CA GLY A 570 -69.16 -53.27 -11.53
C GLY A 570 -69.85 -53.86 -12.77
N ARG A 571 -69.66 -55.19 -12.92
CA ARG A 571 -70.50 -56.22 -13.55
C ARG A 571 -70.90 -56.07 -15.02
#